data_AF-A0A453KVT3-F1
#
_entry.id   AF-A0A453KVT3-F1
#
_cell.length_a   1.000
_cell.length_b   1.000
_cell.length_c   1.000
_cell.angle_alpha   90.00
_cell.angle_beta   90.00
_cell.angle_gamma   90.00
#
_symmetry.space_group_name_H-M   'P 1'
#
loop_
_entity.id
_entity.type
_entity.pdbx_description
1 polymer ?
#
loop_
_entity_poly.entity_id
_entity_poly.type
_entity_poly.pdbx_seq_one_letter_code
_entity_poly.pdbx_strand_id
1 'polypeptide(L)'
;KQTKLSTHVVTIQSCHAAQGVRLRGLQTNCSLDAAVDSPDLSAMAGHTHARFLLACLAASILLTSQAQPATPTEVKVGFIVDAGSPVGKIATTTIPMALEDFYAAYPNSPVRVRILPHDSGGDVVAAASAALQLMTVQGARAILGPQSSVESAFVADLATQAQLPVVSFSATSPSVSPATAAFFARAALSDASQADAIAALATHFGWRRVVPIYQDDDYGAAFVPFLVDALTAERTEVPYRCALPAAALHDAIAAALLRMESEQTRVFVLHTRPELAKKVFAAAVDTGMMAEGYVWIITDGLTGLLGSVDPPQGVIGLTPYVPDTTRLRGVKKRWAHRYMRDHRDAEPAQAVMGCYALWAYDAAWAVASAAERLSSGDLSSPPGLVGGKGGPTDIAGLGKSTSGLNFLRAINSTKFDGLGGKFELVNGELAVPAFQVVNIMDNGRERGIGFWTLLHGLSRHGSNESRGELGPVIWPGDSTVRPTGWVQPTSARKLRVAVPGNVSDSYKPIVRLEVDPATNQTTASGFVIEVFEAAVRLLPYALPFEYVKAASMPYDDLVQAVGNGVSSTP
;
A
#
# COMPACT_ATOMS: atom_id res chain seq x y z
N LYS A 1 -49.07 -28.33 -3.91
CA LYS A 1 -48.04 -29.11 -4.64
C LYS A 1 -46.68 -28.66 -4.12
N GLN A 2 -46.21 -29.33 -3.06
CA GLN A 2 -45.03 -30.24 -3.06
C GLN A 2 -43.69 -29.45 -2.95
N THR A 3 -43.10 -29.30 -1.75
CA THR A 3 -42.10 -30.18 -1.06
C THR A 3 -40.76 -30.25 -1.82
N LYS A 4 -39.58 -29.92 -1.26
CA LYS A 4 -38.81 -30.56 -0.15
C LYS A 4 -37.66 -29.58 0.25
N LEU A 5 -37.35 -29.29 1.53
CA LEU A 5 -36.63 -30.08 2.56
C LEU A 5 -35.21 -30.53 2.18
N SER A 6 -34.20 -29.92 2.82
CA SER A 6 -33.11 -30.66 3.50
C SER A 6 -32.33 -29.75 4.44
N THR A 7 -32.36 -30.11 5.73
CA THR A 7 -31.56 -29.58 6.82
C THR A 7 -30.49 -30.62 7.13
N HIS A 8 -29.22 -30.22 7.22
CA HIS A 8 -28.16 -31.06 7.79
C HIS A 8 -27.51 -30.34 8.97
N VAL A 9 -27.79 -30.88 10.15
CA VAL A 9 -27.04 -30.68 11.39
C VAL A 9 -26.01 -31.80 11.45
N VAL A 10 -24.73 -31.47 11.63
CA VAL A 10 -23.71 -32.41 12.11
C VAL A 10 -22.89 -31.73 13.20
N THR A 11 -22.98 -32.33 14.38
CA THR A 11 -22.21 -32.06 15.60
C THR A 11 -20.86 -32.75 15.51
N ILE A 12 -19.75 -32.11 15.95
CA ILE A 12 -18.52 -32.82 16.33
C ILE A 12 -18.01 -32.29 17.67
N GLN A 13 -17.85 -33.26 18.56
CA GLN A 13 -17.48 -33.20 19.98
C GLN A 13 -16.01 -32.83 20.23
N SER A 14 -15.82 -32.22 21.40
CA SER A 14 -14.58 -32.12 22.16
C SER A 14 -14.03 -33.50 22.55
N CYS A 15 -12.71 -33.69 22.42
CA CYS A 15 -11.98 -34.73 23.13
C CYS A 15 -10.77 -34.13 23.84
N HIS A 16 -10.74 -34.27 25.16
CA HIS A 16 -9.60 -33.99 26.02
C HIS A 16 -9.25 -35.27 26.80
N ALA A 17 -7.93 -35.55 26.83
CA ALA A 17 -7.15 -36.08 27.95
C ALA A 17 -7.05 -37.61 28.23
N ALA A 18 -5.81 -37.92 28.64
CA ALA A 18 -5.35 -39.00 29.55
C ALA A 18 -5.34 -40.43 28.98
N GLN A 19 -4.37 -41.32 29.17
CA GLN A 19 -3.18 -41.50 30.05
C GLN A 19 -2.31 -42.56 29.30
N GLY A 20 -0.97 -42.57 29.33
CA GLY A 20 -0.13 -42.90 30.48
C GLY A 20 0.46 -44.32 30.35
N VAL A 21 1.75 -44.45 30.71
CA VAL A 21 2.51 -45.65 31.14
C VAL A 21 3.79 -45.94 30.32
N ARG A 22 4.88 -45.99 31.12
CA ARG A 22 6.31 -46.20 30.86
C ARG A 22 6.64 -47.64 30.45
N LEU A 23 7.84 -47.83 29.89
CA LEU A 23 8.89 -48.80 30.30
C LEU A 23 10.20 -48.40 29.57
N ARG A 24 11.25 -47.89 30.25
CA ARG A 24 12.52 -48.59 30.60
C ARG A 24 12.84 -49.78 29.66
N GLY A 25 14.00 -49.93 29.04
CA GLY A 25 15.32 -49.31 29.14
C GLY A 25 16.32 -50.19 28.37
N LEU A 26 17.62 -49.94 28.59
CA LEU A 26 18.82 -50.69 28.17
C LEU A 26 19.45 -50.35 26.81
N GLN A 27 20.51 -49.54 26.93
CA GLN A 27 21.70 -49.59 26.10
C GLN A 27 22.45 -50.91 26.32
N THR A 28 23.09 -51.42 25.26
CA THR A 28 24.40 -52.09 25.36
C THR A 28 25.15 -51.92 24.04
N ASN A 29 26.33 -51.30 24.11
CA ASN A 29 27.42 -51.44 23.15
C ASN A 29 27.95 -52.88 23.18
N CYS A 30 28.46 -53.38 22.04
CA CYS A 30 29.67 -54.20 22.05
C CYS A 30 30.28 -54.26 20.64
N SER A 31 31.49 -53.71 20.53
CA SER A 31 32.48 -54.02 19.49
C SER A 31 33.09 -55.40 19.76
N LEU A 32 33.53 -56.10 18.72
CA LEU A 32 34.63 -57.08 18.83
C LEU A 32 35.31 -57.30 17.48
N ASP A 33 36.62 -57.17 17.54
CA ASP A 33 37.63 -57.35 16.51
C ASP A 33 37.93 -58.84 16.20
N ALA A 34 38.57 -59.01 15.04
CA ALA A 34 39.77 -59.83 14.78
C ALA A 34 39.68 -61.24 14.16
N ALA A 35 40.73 -61.47 13.34
CA ALA A 35 41.35 -62.69 12.82
C ALA A 35 40.64 -63.37 11.63
N VAL A 36 41.15 -63.31 10.40
CA VAL A 36 42.37 -63.96 9.84
C VAL A 36 42.33 -65.48 10.00
N ASP A 37 42.06 -66.17 8.90
CA ASP A 37 42.85 -67.33 8.46
C ASP A 37 42.55 -67.65 6.99
N SER A 38 43.61 -67.75 6.20
CA SER A 38 43.64 -68.33 4.86
C SER A 38 43.85 -69.84 4.95
N PRO A 39 43.45 -70.59 3.91
CA PRO A 39 44.47 -71.42 3.29
C PRO A 39 44.47 -71.36 1.76
N ASP A 40 45.69 -71.46 1.24
CA ASP A 40 46.03 -71.73 -0.15
C ASP A 40 45.47 -73.08 -0.62
N LEU A 41 44.93 -73.11 -1.84
CA LEU A 41 45.03 -74.28 -2.71
C LEU A 41 44.98 -73.86 -4.18
N SER A 42 46.06 -74.20 -4.86
CA SER A 42 46.37 -73.89 -6.24
C SER A 42 45.65 -74.79 -7.25
N ALA A 43 45.53 -74.23 -8.45
CA ALA A 43 45.41 -74.91 -9.75
C ALA A 43 44.07 -75.60 -10.09
N MET A 44 43.23 -74.93 -10.90
CA MET A 44 43.05 -75.23 -12.33
C MET A 44 41.90 -74.38 -12.92
N ALA A 45 41.97 -74.11 -14.23
CA ALA A 45 40.97 -73.47 -15.11
C ALA A 45 41.02 -71.93 -15.27
N GLY A 46 42.06 -71.46 -15.96
CA GLY A 46 42.29 -70.07 -16.37
C GLY A 46 41.38 -69.51 -17.47
N HIS A 47 40.09 -69.87 -17.54
CA HIS A 47 39.17 -69.26 -18.53
C HIS A 47 37.78 -68.85 -18.00
N THR A 48 37.45 -69.15 -16.75
CA THR A 48 36.17 -68.77 -16.13
C THR A 48 36.25 -67.49 -15.29
N HIS A 49 37.43 -67.15 -14.76
CA HIS A 49 37.60 -65.95 -13.92
C HIS A 49 37.61 -64.64 -14.72
N ALA A 50 38.13 -64.63 -15.96
CA ALA A 50 38.09 -63.44 -16.81
C ALA A 50 36.66 -63.05 -17.20
N ARG A 51 35.76 -64.03 -17.43
CA ARG A 51 34.35 -63.77 -17.74
C ARG A 51 33.55 -63.36 -16.52
N PHE A 52 33.87 -63.88 -15.33
CA PHE A 52 33.22 -63.46 -14.09
C PHE A 52 33.69 -62.07 -13.63
N LEU A 53 34.98 -61.74 -13.82
CA LEU A 53 35.52 -60.40 -13.59
C LEU A 53 34.97 -59.39 -14.61
N LEU A 54 34.81 -59.74 -15.89
CA LEU A 54 34.14 -58.86 -16.87
C LEU A 54 32.64 -58.70 -16.60
N ALA A 55 31.96 -59.74 -16.11
CA ALA A 55 30.54 -59.65 -15.72
C ALA A 55 30.35 -58.82 -14.45
N CYS A 56 31.28 -58.93 -13.48
CA CYS A 56 31.30 -58.06 -12.30
C CYS A 56 31.68 -56.62 -12.68
N LEU A 57 32.63 -56.39 -13.60
CA LEU A 57 32.95 -55.05 -14.10
C LEU A 57 31.77 -54.44 -14.87
N ALA A 58 31.06 -55.23 -15.68
CA ALA A 58 29.86 -54.79 -16.40
C ALA A 58 28.67 -54.54 -15.45
N ALA A 59 28.54 -55.31 -14.37
CA ALA A 59 27.55 -55.06 -13.31
C ALA A 59 27.92 -53.84 -12.45
N SER A 60 29.21 -53.55 -12.24
CA SER A 60 29.71 -52.32 -11.61
C SER A 60 29.55 -51.08 -12.49
N ILE A 61 29.43 -51.24 -13.80
CA ILE A 61 29.15 -50.14 -14.75
C ILE A 61 27.63 -49.88 -14.85
N LEU A 62 26.78 -50.82 -14.41
CA LEU A 62 25.32 -50.71 -14.46
C LEU A 62 24.66 -50.33 -13.11
N LEU A 63 25.43 -50.18 -12.02
CA LEU A 63 24.97 -49.54 -10.80
C LEU A 63 25.71 -48.22 -10.56
N THR A 64 24.90 -47.18 -10.44
CA THR A 64 25.24 -45.76 -10.24
C THR A 64 25.72 -44.98 -11.48
N SER A 65 24.89 -44.95 -12.53
CA SER A 65 24.59 -43.63 -13.11
C SER A 65 23.68 -42.92 -12.13
N GLN A 66 24.25 -42.41 -11.03
CA GLN A 66 23.63 -41.28 -10.38
C GLN A 66 23.79 -40.16 -11.40
N ALA A 67 22.72 -39.84 -12.12
CA ALA A 67 22.66 -38.60 -12.87
C ALA A 67 23.15 -37.51 -11.92
N GLN A 68 24.29 -36.89 -12.23
CA GLN A 68 24.73 -35.71 -11.49
C GLN A 68 23.53 -34.78 -11.43
N PRO A 69 23.14 -34.26 -10.25
CA PRO A 69 22.02 -33.34 -10.17
C PRO A 69 22.27 -32.23 -11.17
N ALA A 70 21.44 -32.18 -12.21
CA ALA A 70 21.60 -31.21 -13.28
C ALA A 70 21.61 -29.82 -12.62
N THR A 71 22.67 -29.06 -12.88
CA THR A 71 22.79 -27.71 -12.32
C THR A 71 21.54 -26.92 -12.74
N PRO A 72 20.75 -26.38 -11.79
CA PRO A 72 19.55 -25.64 -12.11
C PRO A 72 19.85 -24.51 -13.10
N THR A 73 18.95 -24.30 -14.06
CA THR A 73 19.11 -23.24 -15.06
C THR A 73 18.94 -21.88 -14.40
N GLU A 74 19.89 -20.97 -14.63
CA GLU A 74 19.83 -19.62 -14.05
C GLU A 74 18.90 -18.70 -14.86
N VAL A 75 17.94 -18.06 -14.17
CA VAL A 75 17.08 -17.00 -14.71
C VAL A 75 17.47 -15.68 -14.08
N LYS A 76 18.09 -14.81 -14.89
CA LYS A 76 18.49 -13.47 -14.46
C LYS A 76 17.28 -12.54 -14.38
N VAL A 77 17.08 -11.91 -13.24
CA VAL A 77 16.02 -10.94 -12.98
C VAL A 77 16.68 -9.65 -12.53
N GLY A 78 16.42 -8.56 -13.24
CA GLY A 78 16.85 -7.23 -12.84
C GLY A 78 16.13 -6.79 -11.57
N PHE A 79 16.81 -6.05 -10.71
CA PHE A 79 16.21 -5.46 -9.52
C PHE A 79 16.63 -4.00 -9.44
N ILE A 80 15.68 -3.10 -9.69
CA ILE A 80 15.91 -1.65 -9.67
C ILE A 80 15.27 -1.10 -8.40
N VAL A 81 16.04 -0.38 -7.60
CA VAL A 81 15.60 0.15 -6.30
C VAL A 81 16.44 1.36 -5.93
N ASP A 82 15.93 2.29 -5.12
CA ASP A 82 16.76 3.28 -4.43
C ASP A 82 17.19 2.67 -3.09
N ALA A 83 18.42 2.17 -3.05
CA ALA A 83 18.92 1.39 -1.92
C ALA A 83 19.02 2.21 -0.62
N GLY A 84 19.09 3.54 -0.72
CA GLY A 84 19.15 4.45 0.43
C GLY A 84 17.79 4.72 1.08
N SER A 85 16.71 4.58 0.33
CA SER A 85 15.35 4.87 0.82
C SER A 85 14.82 3.83 1.81
N PRO A 86 13.80 4.16 2.64
CA PRO A 86 13.15 3.19 3.51
C PRO A 86 12.61 1.95 2.78
N VAL A 87 11.96 2.15 1.63
CA VAL A 87 11.42 1.04 0.82
C VAL A 87 12.56 0.19 0.23
N GLY A 88 13.66 0.81 -0.18
CA GLY A 88 14.79 0.09 -0.73
C GLY A 88 15.56 -0.73 0.30
N LYS A 89 15.75 -0.20 1.51
CA LYS A 89 16.29 -0.96 2.64
C LYS A 89 15.40 -2.18 2.95
N ILE A 90 14.07 -2.00 2.94
CA ILE A 90 13.12 -3.10 3.10
C ILE A 90 13.28 -4.14 1.97
N ALA A 91 13.28 -3.72 0.72
CA ALA A 91 13.30 -4.62 -0.43
C ALA A 91 14.62 -5.42 -0.53
N THR A 92 15.75 -4.77 -0.27
CA THR A 92 17.09 -5.39 -0.29
C THR A 92 17.27 -6.48 0.78
N THR A 93 16.62 -6.36 1.93
CA THR A 93 16.55 -7.44 2.94
C THR A 93 15.54 -8.52 2.54
N THR A 94 14.39 -8.12 2.01
CA THR A 94 13.22 -9.00 1.83
C THR A 94 13.36 -9.93 0.63
N ILE A 95 13.75 -9.42 -0.54
CA ILE A 95 13.77 -10.19 -1.78
C ILE A 95 14.73 -11.40 -1.69
N PRO A 96 15.98 -11.25 -1.20
CA PRO A 96 16.87 -12.39 -1.01
C PRO A 96 16.29 -13.41 -0.02
N MET A 97 15.69 -12.94 1.07
CA MET A 97 15.07 -13.80 2.08
C MET A 97 13.89 -14.61 1.49
N ALA A 98 13.07 -13.99 0.65
CA ALA A 98 11.96 -14.65 -0.02
C ALA A 98 12.42 -15.74 -1.00
N LEU A 99 13.48 -15.47 -1.78
CA LEU A 99 14.07 -16.46 -2.69
C LEU A 99 14.73 -17.62 -1.94
N GLU A 100 15.43 -17.35 -0.83
CA GLU A 100 15.98 -18.38 0.05
C GLU A 100 14.87 -19.30 0.59
N ASP A 101 13.79 -18.72 1.11
CA ASP A 101 12.66 -19.48 1.63
C ASP A 101 11.91 -20.24 0.52
N PHE A 102 11.80 -19.67 -0.69
CA PHE A 102 11.22 -20.35 -1.85
C PHE A 102 12.02 -21.60 -2.22
N TYR A 103 13.35 -21.47 -2.39
CA TYR A 103 14.19 -22.61 -2.77
C TYR A 103 14.42 -23.61 -1.64
N ALA A 104 14.24 -23.21 -0.38
CA ALA A 104 14.16 -24.16 0.73
C ALA A 104 12.87 -25.00 0.68
N ALA A 105 11.75 -24.41 0.27
CA ALA A 105 10.48 -25.12 0.08
C ALA A 105 10.48 -26.00 -1.19
N TYR A 106 11.21 -25.59 -2.24
CA TYR A 106 11.30 -26.29 -3.53
C TYR A 106 12.77 -26.62 -3.89
N PRO A 107 13.46 -27.51 -3.14
CA PRO A 107 14.89 -27.77 -3.34
C PRO A 107 15.21 -28.34 -4.72
N ASN A 108 14.30 -29.14 -5.30
CA ASN A 108 14.45 -29.78 -6.60
C ASN A 108 14.02 -28.89 -7.78
N SER A 109 13.76 -27.61 -7.54
CA SER A 109 13.37 -26.68 -8.58
C SER A 109 14.43 -26.65 -9.71
N PRO A 110 14.03 -26.81 -10.99
CA PRO A 110 14.95 -26.92 -12.12
C PRO A 110 15.57 -25.58 -12.51
N VAL A 111 15.09 -24.49 -11.91
CA VAL A 111 15.48 -23.11 -12.20
C VAL A 111 15.92 -22.41 -10.92
N ARG A 112 16.86 -21.47 -11.04
CA ARG A 112 17.25 -20.55 -9.96
C ARG A 112 17.21 -19.11 -10.46
N VAL A 113 16.44 -18.27 -9.76
CA VAL A 113 16.39 -16.83 -10.00
C VAL A 113 17.65 -16.21 -9.42
N ARG A 114 18.38 -15.48 -10.26
CA ARG A 114 19.49 -14.64 -9.86
C ARG A 114 19.10 -13.18 -9.99
N ILE A 115 19.13 -12.46 -8.88
CA ILE A 115 18.88 -11.03 -8.83
C ILE A 115 20.11 -10.26 -9.33
N LEU A 116 19.88 -9.29 -10.20
CA LEU A 116 20.86 -8.33 -10.69
C LEU A 116 20.50 -6.93 -10.15
N PRO A 117 21.07 -6.54 -8.99
CA PRO A 117 20.71 -5.29 -8.33
C PRO A 117 21.30 -4.08 -9.05
N HIS A 118 20.50 -3.02 -9.16
CA HIS A 118 20.89 -1.68 -9.62
C HIS A 118 20.26 -0.63 -8.73
N ASP A 119 21.08 0.30 -8.27
CA ASP A 119 20.64 1.43 -7.46
C ASP A 119 20.22 2.59 -8.38
N SER A 120 18.98 3.03 -8.29
CA SER A 120 18.49 4.21 -9.02
C SER A 120 18.80 5.52 -8.29
N GLY A 121 19.10 5.47 -6.97
CA GLY A 121 19.23 6.66 -6.14
C GLY A 121 17.98 7.56 -6.12
N GLY A 122 16.82 7.01 -6.49
CA GLY A 122 15.55 7.73 -6.60
C GLY A 122 15.43 8.59 -7.87
N ASP A 123 16.34 8.44 -8.83
CA ASP A 123 16.35 9.19 -10.09
C ASP A 123 15.78 8.37 -11.26
N VAL A 124 14.85 8.98 -12.00
CA VAL A 124 14.13 8.33 -13.11
C VAL A 124 15.08 8.01 -14.27
N VAL A 125 16.05 8.87 -14.54
CA VAL A 125 17.01 8.67 -15.64
C VAL A 125 17.99 7.55 -15.28
N ALA A 126 18.44 7.48 -14.04
CA ALA A 126 19.25 6.38 -13.52
C ALA A 126 18.49 5.05 -13.57
N ALA A 127 17.21 5.03 -13.15
CA ALA A 127 16.35 3.85 -13.26
C ALA A 127 16.18 3.39 -14.72
N ALA A 128 15.96 4.32 -15.64
CA ALA A 128 15.87 4.04 -17.07
C ALA A 128 17.18 3.46 -17.64
N SER A 129 18.32 4.05 -17.27
CA SER A 129 19.65 3.57 -17.65
C SER A 129 19.92 2.16 -17.15
N ALA A 130 19.59 1.89 -15.87
CA ALA A 130 19.68 0.56 -15.27
C ALA A 130 18.80 -0.44 -16.01
N ALA A 131 17.55 -0.09 -16.35
CA ALA A 131 16.66 -0.93 -17.12
C ALA A 131 17.25 -1.27 -18.50
N LEU A 132 17.77 -0.28 -19.24
CA LEU A 132 18.41 -0.51 -20.53
C LEU A 132 19.62 -1.45 -20.40
N GLN A 133 20.47 -1.24 -19.40
CA GLN A 133 21.64 -2.10 -19.15
C GLN A 133 21.21 -3.54 -18.81
N LEU A 134 20.17 -3.70 -17.98
CA LEU A 134 19.61 -5.00 -17.61
C LEU A 134 19.08 -5.76 -18.82
N MET A 135 18.30 -5.09 -19.68
CA MET A 135 17.67 -5.71 -20.84
C MET A 135 18.65 -6.00 -21.98
N THR A 136 19.58 -5.09 -22.25
CA THR A 136 20.45 -5.17 -23.44
C THR A 136 21.82 -5.82 -23.18
N VAL A 137 22.41 -5.60 -22.01
CA VAL A 137 23.79 -6.05 -21.70
C VAL A 137 23.80 -7.25 -20.76
N GLN A 138 22.99 -7.21 -19.69
CA GLN A 138 23.06 -8.22 -18.64
C GLN A 138 22.15 -9.44 -18.92
N GLY A 139 21.25 -9.33 -19.89
CA GLY A 139 20.35 -10.40 -20.33
C GLY A 139 19.30 -10.77 -19.29
N ALA A 140 18.77 -9.77 -18.57
CA ALA A 140 17.64 -9.97 -17.67
C ALA A 140 16.42 -10.44 -18.46
N ARG A 141 15.64 -11.37 -17.88
CA ARG A 141 14.38 -11.88 -18.47
C ARG A 141 13.14 -11.21 -17.90
N ALA A 142 13.27 -10.57 -16.74
CA ALA A 142 12.26 -9.76 -16.08
C ALA A 142 12.97 -8.69 -15.25
N ILE A 143 12.23 -7.65 -14.84
CA ILE A 143 12.66 -6.66 -13.86
C ILE A 143 11.69 -6.72 -12.67
N LEU A 144 12.23 -6.75 -11.47
CA LEU A 144 11.53 -6.59 -10.20
C LEU A 144 11.80 -5.17 -9.69
N GLY A 145 10.77 -4.44 -9.28
CA GLY A 145 10.82 -2.98 -9.16
C GLY A 145 10.56 -2.30 -10.52
N PRO A 146 10.88 -1.00 -10.72
CA PRO A 146 11.44 -0.05 -9.76
C PRO A 146 10.59 0.19 -8.51
N GLN A 147 11.17 0.88 -7.53
CA GLN A 147 10.48 1.08 -6.26
C GLN A 147 9.47 2.24 -6.26
N SER A 148 9.76 3.35 -6.94
CA SER A 148 8.83 4.48 -6.99
C SER A 148 7.90 4.34 -8.18
N SER A 149 6.69 4.89 -8.06
CA SER A 149 5.74 4.89 -9.17
C SER A 149 6.23 5.69 -10.38
N VAL A 150 7.01 6.76 -10.16
CA VAL A 150 7.54 7.61 -11.24
C VAL A 150 8.60 6.84 -12.04
N GLU A 151 9.55 6.19 -11.38
CA GLU A 151 10.52 5.30 -12.04
C GLU A 151 9.81 4.13 -12.73
N SER A 152 8.80 3.55 -12.06
CA SER A 152 8.07 2.38 -12.59
C SER A 152 7.30 2.72 -13.86
N ALA A 153 6.66 3.88 -13.95
CA ALA A 153 5.98 4.33 -15.15
C ALA A 153 6.94 4.35 -16.35
N PHE A 154 8.10 5.00 -16.18
CA PHE A 154 9.08 5.13 -17.25
C PHE A 154 9.72 3.79 -17.63
N VAL A 155 10.13 2.98 -16.65
CA VAL A 155 10.72 1.66 -16.91
C VAL A 155 9.71 0.70 -17.53
N ALA A 156 8.43 0.78 -17.14
CA ALA A 156 7.37 -0.04 -17.72
C ALA A 156 7.13 0.28 -19.21
N ASP A 157 7.25 1.55 -19.62
CA ASP A 157 7.14 1.93 -21.04
C ASP A 157 8.30 1.35 -21.86
N LEU A 158 9.54 1.50 -21.38
CA LEU A 158 10.72 0.92 -22.01
C LEU A 158 10.60 -0.61 -22.12
N ALA A 159 10.19 -1.26 -21.03
CA ALA A 159 10.06 -2.69 -20.98
C ALA A 159 8.89 -3.21 -21.83
N THR A 160 7.83 -2.42 -22.00
CA THR A 160 6.73 -2.71 -22.93
C THR A 160 7.21 -2.71 -24.39
N GLN A 161 8.06 -1.74 -24.77
CA GLN A 161 8.70 -1.76 -26.10
C GLN A 161 9.59 -2.99 -26.28
N ALA A 162 10.36 -3.33 -25.24
CA ALA A 162 11.22 -4.50 -25.20
C ALA A 162 10.48 -5.85 -25.01
N GLN A 163 9.16 -5.81 -24.78
CA GLN A 163 8.34 -6.97 -24.42
C GLN A 163 8.89 -7.78 -23.23
N LEU A 164 9.43 -7.09 -22.22
CA LEU A 164 10.04 -7.68 -21.05
C LEU A 164 9.20 -7.37 -19.80
N PRO A 165 8.81 -8.38 -18.99
CA PRO A 165 7.96 -8.15 -17.83
C PRO A 165 8.63 -7.31 -16.74
N VAL A 166 7.91 -6.32 -16.23
CA VAL A 166 8.26 -5.52 -15.06
C VAL A 166 7.24 -5.82 -13.96
N VAL A 167 7.71 -6.29 -12.81
CA VAL A 167 6.87 -6.57 -11.63
C VAL A 167 7.23 -5.56 -10.54
N SER A 168 6.40 -4.56 -10.31
CA SER A 168 6.64 -3.63 -9.19
C SER A 168 5.88 -4.08 -7.94
N PHE A 169 6.58 -4.11 -6.81
CA PHE A 169 6.04 -4.47 -5.50
C PHE A 169 5.76 -3.25 -4.60
N SER A 170 6.00 -2.04 -5.10
CA SER A 170 5.84 -0.81 -4.32
C SER A 170 5.33 0.41 -5.11
N ALA A 171 5.16 0.30 -6.44
CA ALA A 171 4.49 1.34 -7.22
C ALA A 171 2.97 1.29 -7.03
N THR A 172 2.47 2.09 -6.09
CA THR A 172 1.05 2.14 -5.71
C THR A 172 0.25 3.18 -6.51
N SER A 173 0.89 4.22 -7.07
CA SER A 173 0.18 5.29 -7.79
C SER A 173 -0.59 4.76 -9.00
N PRO A 174 -1.88 5.12 -9.17
CA PRO A 174 -2.72 4.66 -10.27
C PRO A 174 -2.26 5.15 -11.66
N SER A 175 -1.28 6.05 -11.76
CA SER A 175 -0.74 6.53 -13.04
C SER A 175 0.01 5.45 -13.84
N VAL A 176 0.51 4.40 -13.18
CA VAL A 176 1.18 3.26 -13.83
C VAL A 176 0.37 1.98 -13.65
N SER A 177 -0.16 1.39 -14.72
CA SER A 177 -0.98 0.18 -14.63
C SER A 177 -0.70 -0.76 -15.81
N PRO A 178 -1.12 -2.04 -15.72
CA PRO A 178 -1.06 -2.95 -16.87
C PRO A 178 -1.88 -2.46 -18.08
N ALA A 179 -2.85 -1.57 -17.86
CA ALA A 179 -3.64 -0.96 -18.93
C ALA A 179 -2.86 0.12 -19.70
N THR A 180 -1.94 0.83 -19.04
CA THR A 180 -1.08 1.84 -19.67
C THR A 180 0.23 1.25 -20.20
N ALA A 181 0.76 0.20 -19.54
CA ALA A 181 1.98 -0.50 -19.95
C ALA A 181 1.76 -2.02 -19.97
N ALA A 182 1.66 -2.62 -21.17
CA ALA A 182 1.21 -4.00 -21.35
C ALA A 182 2.13 -5.08 -20.74
N PHE A 183 3.41 -4.77 -20.48
CA PHE A 183 4.34 -5.68 -19.82
C PHE A 183 4.57 -5.38 -18.34
N PHE A 184 3.73 -4.53 -17.75
CA PHE A 184 3.74 -4.23 -16.33
C PHE A 184 2.80 -5.16 -15.56
N ALA A 185 3.25 -5.62 -14.40
CA ALA A 185 2.44 -6.28 -13.38
C ALA A 185 2.66 -5.58 -12.05
N ARG A 186 1.57 -5.30 -11.34
CA ARG A 186 1.59 -4.65 -10.03
C ARG A 186 1.37 -5.68 -8.93
N ALA A 187 2.41 -5.97 -8.18
CA ALA A 187 2.39 -6.82 -6.99
C ALA A 187 2.20 -6.00 -5.68
N ALA A 188 1.57 -4.83 -5.79
CA ALA A 188 1.19 -3.94 -4.69
C ALA A 188 -0.27 -3.50 -4.89
N LEU A 189 -0.90 -2.93 -3.87
CA LEU A 189 -2.23 -2.34 -4.05
C LEU A 189 -2.13 -0.97 -4.73
N SER A 190 -3.13 -0.66 -5.56
CA SER A 190 -3.30 0.68 -6.13
C SER A 190 -3.78 1.65 -5.05
N ASP A 191 -3.22 2.86 -4.97
CA ASP A 191 -3.67 3.90 -4.05
C ASP A 191 -5.15 4.25 -4.29
N ALA A 192 -5.63 4.14 -5.53
CA ALA A 192 -7.05 4.34 -5.86
C ALA A 192 -7.99 3.41 -5.05
N SER A 193 -7.52 2.22 -4.67
CA SER A 193 -8.33 1.21 -3.96
C SER A 193 -8.75 1.65 -2.56
N GLN A 194 -8.04 2.61 -1.96
CA GLN A 194 -8.32 3.07 -0.60
C GLN A 194 -9.19 4.33 -0.53
N ALA A 195 -9.50 4.95 -1.69
CA ALA A 195 -10.30 6.17 -1.75
C ALA A 195 -11.69 5.99 -1.11
N ASP A 196 -12.38 4.91 -1.45
CA ASP A 196 -13.71 4.60 -0.91
C ASP A 196 -13.67 4.29 0.58
N ALA A 197 -12.57 3.72 1.09
CA ALA A 197 -12.38 3.49 2.52
C ALA A 197 -12.27 4.82 3.29
N ILE A 198 -11.53 5.78 2.74
CA ILE A 198 -11.40 7.13 3.32
C ILE A 198 -12.73 7.88 3.26
N ALA A 199 -13.45 7.81 2.13
CA ALA A 199 -14.77 8.40 2.00
C ALA A 199 -15.77 7.80 3.00
N ALA A 200 -15.75 6.47 3.18
CA ALA A 200 -16.57 5.80 4.18
C ALA A 200 -16.25 6.25 5.62
N LEU A 201 -14.98 6.53 5.94
CA LEU A 201 -14.59 7.12 7.24
C LEU A 201 -15.21 8.51 7.41
N ALA A 202 -15.15 9.37 6.39
CA ALA A 202 -15.77 10.68 6.42
C ALA A 202 -17.29 10.60 6.66
N THR A 203 -17.99 9.72 5.95
CA THR A 203 -19.42 9.47 6.16
C THR A 203 -19.71 8.95 7.57
N HIS A 204 -18.95 7.97 8.05
CA HIS A 204 -19.16 7.35 9.36
C HIS A 204 -19.01 8.34 10.52
N PHE A 205 -18.01 9.23 10.44
CA PHE A 205 -17.77 10.23 11.48
C PHE A 205 -18.57 11.53 11.26
N GLY A 206 -19.22 11.69 10.11
CA GLY A 206 -20.07 12.85 9.79
C GLY A 206 -19.28 14.08 9.33
N TRP A 207 -18.07 13.90 8.83
CA TRP A 207 -17.23 14.99 8.34
C TRP A 207 -17.72 15.45 6.97
N ARG A 208 -18.01 16.75 6.85
CA ARG A 208 -18.53 17.35 5.60
C ARG A 208 -17.46 17.90 4.67
N ARG A 209 -16.26 18.16 5.20
CA ARG A 209 -15.14 18.74 4.47
C ARG A 209 -13.86 18.01 4.82
N VAL A 210 -13.09 17.63 3.80
CA VAL A 210 -11.82 16.93 3.95
C VAL A 210 -10.79 17.58 3.04
N VAL A 211 -9.60 17.85 3.56
CA VAL A 211 -8.51 18.49 2.82
C VAL A 211 -7.40 17.46 2.54
N PRO A 212 -7.15 17.11 1.28
CA PRO A 212 -5.98 16.31 0.94
C PRO A 212 -4.71 17.15 1.01
N ILE A 213 -3.70 16.62 1.69
CA ILE A 213 -2.32 17.09 1.70
C ILE A 213 -1.52 16.03 0.96
N TYR A 214 -0.93 16.39 -0.17
CA TYR A 214 -0.25 15.43 -1.02
C TYR A 214 1.06 15.99 -1.56
N GLN A 215 1.93 15.08 -1.97
CA GLN A 215 3.19 15.46 -2.56
C GLN A 215 2.99 15.94 -4.00
N ASP A 216 3.55 17.08 -4.34
CA ASP A 216 3.39 17.72 -5.64
C ASP A 216 4.29 17.08 -6.72
N ASP A 217 3.95 15.84 -7.08
CA ASP A 217 4.55 15.07 -8.17
C ASP A 217 3.58 14.03 -8.74
N ASP A 218 4.00 13.31 -9.78
CA ASP A 218 3.19 12.30 -10.50
C ASP A 218 2.76 11.10 -9.63
N TYR A 219 3.35 10.94 -8.44
CA TYR A 219 2.91 9.97 -7.45
C TYR A 219 1.77 10.57 -6.62
N GLY A 220 2.03 11.64 -5.88
CA GLY A 220 1.07 12.17 -4.92
C GLY A 220 -0.18 12.76 -5.58
N ALA A 221 -0.02 13.41 -6.74
CA ALA A 221 -1.13 14.01 -7.47
C ALA A 221 -2.09 12.97 -8.09
N ALA A 222 -1.60 11.77 -8.42
CA ALA A 222 -2.38 10.75 -9.12
C ALA A 222 -3.48 10.12 -8.26
N PHE A 223 -3.34 10.12 -6.94
CA PHE A 223 -4.36 9.63 -6.02
C PHE A 223 -5.53 10.61 -5.85
N VAL A 224 -5.28 11.92 -5.97
CA VAL A 224 -6.22 12.98 -5.62
C VAL A 224 -7.56 12.91 -6.37
N PRO A 225 -7.62 12.64 -7.70
CA PRO A 225 -8.91 12.50 -8.40
C PRO A 225 -9.78 11.39 -7.82
N PHE A 226 -9.21 10.22 -7.54
CA PHE A 226 -9.95 9.09 -6.97
C PHE A 226 -10.50 9.42 -5.58
N LEU A 227 -9.69 10.07 -4.74
CA LEU A 227 -10.14 10.52 -3.42
C LEU A 227 -11.28 11.55 -3.52
N VAL A 228 -11.17 12.53 -4.43
CA VAL A 228 -12.19 13.57 -4.63
C VAL A 228 -13.49 12.96 -5.13
N ASP A 229 -13.43 12.05 -6.09
CA ASP A 229 -14.61 11.38 -6.64
C ASP A 229 -15.31 10.55 -5.56
N ALA A 230 -14.57 9.77 -4.78
CA ALA A 230 -15.11 8.97 -3.67
C ALA A 230 -15.76 9.85 -2.58
N LEU A 231 -15.08 10.93 -2.16
CA LEU A 231 -15.63 11.87 -1.18
C LEU A 231 -16.90 12.55 -1.70
N THR A 232 -16.91 12.96 -2.98
CA THR A 232 -18.05 13.64 -3.61
C THR A 232 -19.26 12.72 -3.72
N ALA A 233 -19.05 11.45 -4.08
CA ALA A 233 -20.11 10.43 -4.11
C ALA A 233 -20.81 10.29 -2.73
N GLU A 234 -20.04 10.46 -1.66
CA GLU A 234 -20.49 10.42 -0.27
C GLU A 234 -20.93 11.79 0.29
N ARG A 235 -21.09 12.81 -0.57
CA ARG A 235 -21.49 14.18 -0.19
C ARG A 235 -20.53 14.84 0.81
N THR A 236 -19.25 14.52 0.70
CA THR A 236 -18.16 15.17 1.42
C THR A 236 -17.40 16.09 0.46
N GLU A 237 -17.26 17.35 0.83
CA GLU A 237 -16.61 18.36 -0.02
C GLU A 237 -15.09 18.33 0.17
N VAL A 238 -14.36 18.64 -0.91
CA VAL A 238 -12.93 18.97 -0.85
C VAL A 238 -12.80 20.48 -1.09
N PRO A 239 -12.76 21.31 -0.03
CA PRO A 239 -12.83 22.76 -0.18
C PRO A 239 -11.60 23.35 -0.88
N TYR A 240 -10.44 22.72 -0.68
CA TYR A 240 -9.19 23.00 -1.38
C TYR A 240 -8.25 21.81 -1.23
N ARG A 241 -7.13 21.84 -1.94
CA ARG A 241 -6.10 20.81 -1.92
C ARG A 241 -4.76 21.43 -1.57
N CYS A 242 -3.95 20.73 -0.78
CA CYS A 242 -2.63 21.20 -0.35
C CYS A 242 -1.55 20.37 -1.01
N ALA A 243 -0.98 20.88 -2.11
CA ALA A 243 0.18 20.30 -2.76
C ALA A 243 1.46 20.80 -2.08
N LEU A 244 2.38 19.88 -1.74
CA LEU A 244 3.67 20.18 -1.13
C LEU A 244 4.80 19.55 -1.96
N PRO A 245 5.78 20.35 -2.45
CA PRO A 245 6.93 19.79 -3.14
C PRO A 245 7.71 18.80 -2.26
N ALA A 246 8.32 17.76 -2.86
CA ALA A 246 9.13 16.79 -2.12
C ALA A 246 10.29 17.45 -1.35
N ALA A 247 10.87 18.51 -1.92
CA ALA A 247 11.94 19.30 -1.33
C ALA A 247 11.45 20.43 -0.40
N ALA A 248 10.16 20.46 -0.03
CA ALA A 248 9.61 21.51 0.82
C ALA A 248 10.40 21.63 2.13
N LEU A 249 10.80 22.87 2.44
CA LEU A 249 11.46 23.24 3.68
C LEU A 249 10.42 23.38 4.80
N HIS A 250 10.87 23.27 6.03
CA HIS A 250 10.01 23.36 7.22
C HIS A 250 9.13 24.61 7.22
N ASP A 251 9.68 25.80 6.93
CA ASP A 251 8.93 27.06 6.92
C ASP A 251 7.81 27.08 5.86
N ALA A 252 8.04 26.49 4.70
CA ALA A 252 7.02 26.41 3.64
C ALA A 252 5.88 25.47 4.04
N ILE A 253 6.22 24.35 4.71
CA ILE A 253 5.24 23.42 5.27
C ILE A 253 4.46 24.11 6.40
N ALA A 254 5.14 24.75 7.35
CA ALA A 254 4.52 25.49 8.44
C ALA A 254 3.58 26.59 7.94
N ALA A 255 3.98 27.35 6.91
CA ALA A 255 3.11 28.36 6.29
C ALA A 255 1.86 27.74 5.64
N ALA A 256 2.00 26.59 4.98
CA ALA A 256 0.86 25.86 4.45
C ALA A 256 -0.08 25.38 5.57
N LEU A 257 0.47 24.87 6.67
CA LEU A 257 -0.29 24.44 7.86
C LEU A 257 -1.01 25.61 8.54
N LEU A 258 -0.35 26.75 8.79
CA LEU A 258 -0.95 27.95 9.36
C LEU A 258 -2.12 28.48 8.51
N ARG A 259 -1.98 28.44 7.19
CA ARG A 259 -3.10 28.77 6.29
C ARG A 259 -4.28 27.83 6.53
N MET A 260 -4.05 26.53 6.64
CA MET A 260 -5.13 25.56 6.92
C MET A 260 -5.72 25.71 8.32
N GLU A 261 -4.92 26.07 9.31
CA GLU A 261 -5.36 26.36 10.67
C GLU A 261 -6.33 27.56 10.70
N SER A 262 -6.14 28.55 9.83
CA SER A 262 -7.04 29.71 9.69
C SER A 262 -8.40 29.40 9.03
N GLU A 263 -8.54 28.22 8.43
CA GLU A 263 -9.75 27.74 7.76
C GLU A 263 -10.68 27.01 8.74
N GLN A 264 -11.90 26.67 8.30
CA GLN A 264 -12.87 25.94 9.13
C GLN A 264 -12.55 24.46 9.28
N THR A 265 -11.98 23.83 8.26
CA THR A 265 -11.82 22.37 8.20
C THR A 265 -10.72 21.89 9.14
N ARG A 266 -10.95 20.75 9.80
CA ARG A 266 -9.99 20.11 10.71
C ARG A 266 -9.69 18.65 10.36
N VAL A 267 -10.11 18.19 9.18
CA VAL A 267 -9.90 16.83 8.67
C VAL A 267 -8.94 16.84 7.50
N PHE A 268 -7.79 16.18 7.68
CA PHE A 268 -6.70 16.15 6.72
C PHE A 268 -6.38 14.72 6.30
N VAL A 269 -6.22 14.48 4.99
CA VAL A 269 -5.73 13.21 4.44
C VAL A 269 -4.32 13.43 3.91
N LEU A 270 -3.34 12.77 4.51
CA LEU A 270 -1.93 12.89 4.13
C LEU A 270 -1.51 11.74 3.22
N HIS A 271 -1.08 12.08 2.01
CA HIS A 271 -0.59 11.16 0.99
C HIS A 271 0.72 11.68 0.37
N THR A 272 1.84 11.30 0.97
CA THR A 272 3.19 11.74 0.60
C THR A 272 4.19 10.60 0.73
N ARG A 273 5.48 10.85 0.43
CA ARG A 273 6.59 9.97 0.81
C ARG A 273 6.98 10.18 2.28
N PRO A 274 7.60 9.19 2.95
CA PRO A 274 7.85 9.23 4.39
C PRO A 274 8.64 10.46 4.86
N GLU A 275 9.63 10.91 4.10
CA GLU A 275 10.45 12.08 4.45
C GLU A 275 9.63 13.38 4.52
N LEU A 276 8.70 13.58 3.59
CA LEU A 276 7.81 14.74 3.60
C LEU A 276 6.74 14.60 4.68
N ALA A 277 6.18 13.40 4.88
CA ALA A 277 5.21 13.14 5.94
C ALA A 277 5.77 13.46 7.33
N LYS A 278 7.02 13.04 7.61
CA LYS A 278 7.71 13.34 8.87
C LYS A 278 7.82 14.84 9.12
N LYS A 279 8.20 15.62 8.09
CA LYS A 279 8.26 17.09 8.19
C LYS A 279 6.88 17.73 8.39
N VAL A 280 5.85 17.20 7.73
CA VAL A 280 4.45 17.67 7.91
C VAL A 280 3.98 17.43 9.33
N PHE A 281 4.21 16.25 9.91
CA PHE A 281 3.82 15.98 11.29
C PHE A 281 4.61 16.80 12.31
N ALA A 282 5.92 16.97 12.11
CA ALA A 282 6.72 17.87 12.96
C ALA A 282 6.13 19.29 12.95
N ALA A 283 5.88 19.86 11.77
CA ALA A 283 5.26 21.18 11.66
C ALA A 283 3.83 21.21 12.23
N ALA A 284 3.05 20.14 12.13
CA ALA A 284 1.69 20.07 12.67
C ALA A 284 1.68 20.05 14.21
N VAL A 285 2.69 19.43 14.83
CA VAL A 285 2.91 19.53 16.27
C VAL A 285 3.28 20.95 16.65
N ASP A 286 4.23 21.57 15.94
CA ASP A 286 4.71 22.92 16.21
C ASP A 286 3.61 24.00 16.05
N THR A 287 2.68 23.81 15.12
CA THR A 287 1.54 24.72 14.90
C THR A 287 0.30 24.37 15.72
N GLY A 288 0.36 23.35 16.58
CA GLY A 288 -0.78 22.93 17.42
C GLY A 288 -1.91 22.23 16.65
N MET A 289 -1.69 21.84 15.40
CA MET A 289 -2.64 21.07 14.58
C MET A 289 -2.74 19.58 14.95
N MET A 290 -2.08 19.16 16.03
CA MET A 290 -2.24 17.85 16.69
C MET A 290 -3.04 17.94 18.01
N ALA A 291 -3.72 19.06 18.26
CA ALA A 291 -4.57 19.24 19.43
C ALA A 291 -5.96 18.56 19.26
N GLU A 292 -6.75 18.55 20.34
CA GLU A 292 -8.12 18.06 20.31
C GLU A 292 -8.95 18.76 19.20
N GLY A 293 -9.78 17.99 18.49
CA GLY A 293 -10.63 18.48 17.41
C GLY A 293 -10.02 18.35 16.00
N TYR A 294 -8.71 18.07 15.90
CA TYR A 294 -8.06 17.74 14.63
C TYR A 294 -8.21 16.26 14.28
N VAL A 295 -8.24 15.98 12.97
CA VAL A 295 -8.27 14.62 12.42
C VAL A 295 -7.22 14.52 11.33
N TRP A 296 -6.36 13.51 11.45
CA TRP A 296 -5.34 13.18 10.47
C TRP A 296 -5.54 11.73 10.02
N ILE A 297 -5.66 11.55 8.71
CA ILE A 297 -5.76 10.25 8.06
C ILE A 297 -4.52 10.06 7.20
N ILE A 298 -3.79 8.96 7.37
CA ILE A 298 -2.67 8.59 6.50
C ILE A 298 -3.06 7.43 5.59
N THR A 299 -2.55 7.48 4.35
CA THR A 299 -2.69 6.38 3.39
C THR A 299 -1.86 5.16 3.78
N ASP A 300 -2.16 4.02 3.18
CA ASP A 300 -1.48 2.75 3.43
C ASP A 300 0.02 2.78 3.13
N GLY A 301 0.46 3.57 2.15
CA GLY A 301 1.88 3.79 1.89
C GLY A 301 2.64 4.36 3.10
N LEU A 302 2.02 5.26 3.87
CA LEU A 302 2.63 5.79 5.11
C LEU A 302 2.44 4.83 6.29
N THR A 303 1.29 4.15 6.37
CA THR A 303 1.03 3.14 7.41
C THR A 303 1.97 1.94 7.29
N GLY A 304 2.41 1.59 6.07
CA GLY A 304 3.43 0.58 5.83
C GLY A 304 4.84 0.98 6.28
N LEU A 305 5.06 2.25 6.61
CA LEU A 305 6.35 2.87 6.90
C LEU A 305 6.34 3.70 8.21
N LEU A 306 5.52 3.32 9.20
CA LEU A 306 5.39 4.07 10.46
C LEU A 306 6.73 4.35 11.14
N GLY A 307 7.66 3.39 11.14
CA GLY A 307 9.00 3.56 11.73
C GLY A 307 9.87 4.63 11.05
N SER A 308 9.54 5.03 9.82
CA SER A 308 10.23 6.11 9.10
C SER A 308 9.50 7.45 9.22
N VAL A 309 8.18 7.42 9.41
CA VAL A 309 7.33 8.61 9.51
C VAL A 309 7.24 9.14 10.94
N ASP A 310 7.18 8.23 11.91
CA ASP A 310 6.92 8.49 13.34
C ASP A 310 5.69 9.40 13.55
N PRO A 311 4.50 9.00 13.07
CA PRO A 311 3.31 9.85 13.17
C PRO A 311 2.86 9.97 14.65
N PRO A 312 2.37 11.15 15.08
CA PRO A 312 1.94 11.33 16.46
C PRO A 312 0.68 10.51 16.78
N GLN A 313 0.42 10.33 18.08
CA GLN A 313 -0.78 9.64 18.56
C GLN A 313 -2.05 10.26 17.96
N GLY A 314 -3.01 9.39 17.65
CA GLY A 314 -4.36 9.78 17.27
C GLY A 314 -4.58 9.91 15.77
N VAL A 315 -3.53 9.74 14.97
CA VAL A 315 -3.65 9.56 13.52
C VAL A 315 -4.42 8.26 13.22
N ILE A 316 -5.29 8.31 12.21
CA ILE A 316 -5.96 7.13 11.63
C ILE A 316 -5.17 6.69 10.40
N GLY A 317 -4.91 5.40 10.28
CA GLY A 317 -4.28 4.81 9.09
C GLY A 317 -5.17 3.75 8.45
N LEU A 318 -4.88 3.46 7.19
CA LEU A 318 -5.39 2.28 6.49
C LEU A 318 -4.23 1.32 6.25
N THR A 319 -4.46 0.03 6.42
CA THR A 319 -3.47 -1.00 6.10
C THR A 319 -4.14 -2.13 5.33
N PRO A 320 -3.53 -2.72 4.30
CA PRO A 320 -4.06 -3.91 3.65
C PRO A 320 -4.25 -5.01 4.68
N TYR A 321 -5.42 -5.66 4.69
CA TYR A 321 -5.66 -6.73 5.63
C TYR A 321 -4.79 -7.95 5.31
N VAL A 322 -4.05 -8.41 6.33
CA VAL A 322 -3.18 -9.57 6.23
C VAL A 322 -3.57 -10.58 7.32
N PRO A 323 -3.92 -11.83 6.98
CA PRO A 323 -4.22 -12.87 7.96
C PRO A 323 -3.03 -13.16 8.87
N ASP A 324 -3.26 -13.23 10.18
CA ASP A 324 -2.21 -13.57 11.15
C ASP A 324 -1.92 -15.08 11.17
N THR A 325 -0.88 -15.49 10.44
CA THR A 325 -0.46 -16.90 10.35
C THR A 325 0.82 -17.18 11.15
N THR A 326 1.00 -18.44 11.58
CA THR A 326 2.26 -18.86 12.23
C THR A 326 3.48 -18.65 11.34
N ARG A 327 3.32 -18.84 10.02
CA ARG A 327 4.37 -18.58 9.02
C ARG A 327 4.76 -17.09 9.02
N LEU A 328 3.77 -16.20 8.95
CA LEU A 328 4.00 -14.76 8.97
C LEU A 328 4.72 -14.33 10.26
N ARG A 329 4.28 -14.79 11.43
CA ARG A 329 4.95 -14.47 12.70
C ARG A 329 6.41 -14.95 12.74
N GLY A 330 6.69 -16.13 12.19
CA GLY A 330 8.05 -16.66 12.09
C GLY A 330 8.94 -15.82 11.17
N VAL A 331 8.42 -15.46 9.99
CA VAL A 331 9.13 -14.64 9.01
C VAL A 331 9.36 -13.21 9.53
N LYS A 332 8.35 -12.56 10.15
CA LYS A 332 8.50 -11.24 10.77
C LYS A 332 9.66 -11.19 11.77
N LYS A 333 9.79 -12.21 12.63
CA LYS A 333 10.90 -12.31 13.59
C LYS A 333 12.25 -12.44 12.90
N ARG A 334 12.39 -13.36 11.95
CA ARG A 334 13.65 -13.57 11.20
C ARG A 334 14.04 -12.32 10.42
N TRP A 335 13.07 -11.68 9.79
CA TRP A 335 13.28 -10.49 8.97
C TRP A 335 13.75 -9.31 9.81
N ALA A 336 13.15 -9.04 10.97
CA ALA A 336 13.59 -7.95 11.84
C ALA A 336 15.07 -8.09 12.25
N HIS A 337 15.51 -9.32 12.57
CA HIS A 337 16.92 -9.58 12.86
C HIS A 337 17.83 -9.37 11.65
N ARG A 338 17.38 -9.81 10.46
CA ARG A 338 18.15 -9.64 9.22
C ARG A 338 18.23 -8.17 8.82
N TYR A 339 17.12 -7.43 8.91
CA TYR A 339 17.04 -6.01 8.60
C TYR A 339 18.04 -5.20 9.46
N MET A 340 18.03 -5.39 10.78
CA MET A 340 18.97 -4.71 11.69
C MET A 340 20.43 -5.12 11.47
N ARG A 341 20.68 -6.35 11.00
CA ARG A 341 22.02 -6.82 10.65
C ARG A 341 22.54 -6.15 9.38
N ASP A 342 21.69 -6.05 8.37
CA ASP A 342 22.02 -5.53 7.04
C ASP A 342 22.08 -3.99 7.05
N HIS A 343 21.28 -3.33 7.89
CA HIS A 343 21.17 -1.87 8.02
C HIS A 343 21.49 -1.42 9.45
N ARG A 344 22.79 -1.40 9.80
CA ARG A 344 23.25 -1.14 11.19
C ARG A 344 22.96 0.27 11.70
N ASP A 345 22.72 1.21 10.80
CA ASP A 345 22.35 2.61 11.06
C ASP A 345 20.83 2.79 11.24
N ALA A 346 20.02 1.77 10.99
CA ALA A 346 18.57 1.86 11.08
C ALA A 346 18.09 1.85 12.53
N GLU A 347 17.03 2.61 12.79
CA GLU A 347 16.36 2.61 14.10
C GLU A 347 15.54 1.33 14.29
N PRO A 348 15.43 0.79 15.52
CA PRO A 348 14.61 -0.40 15.78
C PRO A 348 13.16 -0.28 15.33
N ALA A 349 12.59 0.93 15.36
CA ALA A 349 11.24 1.20 14.88
C ALA A 349 11.07 0.94 13.37
N GLN A 350 12.15 1.02 12.59
CA GLN A 350 12.15 0.74 11.15
C GLN A 350 12.21 -0.77 10.85
N ALA A 351 12.60 -1.59 11.82
CA ALA A 351 12.66 -3.05 11.69
C ALA A 351 11.30 -3.72 11.91
N VAL A 352 10.24 -3.12 11.36
CA VAL A 352 8.87 -3.66 11.36
C VAL A 352 8.44 -3.97 9.93
N MET A 353 7.97 -5.20 9.72
CA MET A 353 7.51 -5.67 8.43
C MET A 353 6.11 -5.11 8.09
N GLY A 354 6.08 -3.97 7.37
CA GLY A 354 4.88 -3.37 6.80
C GLY A 354 4.48 -3.95 5.43
N CYS A 355 3.49 -3.34 4.77
CA CYS A 355 2.92 -3.84 3.51
C CYS A 355 3.96 -4.00 2.38
N TYR A 356 4.89 -3.04 2.22
CA TYR A 356 5.93 -3.11 1.20
C TYR A 356 6.85 -4.33 1.35
N ALA A 357 7.15 -4.76 2.58
CA ALA A 357 7.93 -5.97 2.82
C ALA A 357 7.12 -7.23 2.45
N LEU A 358 5.82 -7.25 2.75
CA LEU A 358 4.96 -8.37 2.39
C LEU A 358 4.81 -8.49 0.87
N TRP A 359 4.57 -7.37 0.20
CA TRP A 359 4.49 -7.30 -1.27
C TRP A 359 5.81 -7.65 -1.94
N ALA A 360 6.95 -7.17 -1.45
CA ALA A 360 8.26 -7.54 -1.98
C ALA A 360 8.54 -9.04 -1.83
N TYR A 361 8.17 -9.63 -0.69
CA TYR A 361 8.32 -11.05 -0.43
C TYR A 361 7.48 -11.88 -1.41
N ASP A 362 6.18 -11.56 -1.51
CA ASP A 362 5.26 -12.30 -2.36
C ASP A 362 5.55 -12.07 -3.86
N ALA A 363 5.99 -10.88 -4.26
CA ALA A 363 6.42 -10.61 -5.63
C ALA A 363 7.65 -11.44 -6.03
N ALA A 364 8.67 -11.52 -5.17
CA ALA A 364 9.84 -12.36 -5.42
C ALA A 364 9.47 -13.84 -5.50
N TRP A 365 8.58 -14.30 -4.61
CA TRP A 365 8.04 -15.66 -4.63
C TRP A 365 7.25 -15.94 -5.91
N ALA A 366 6.45 -14.98 -6.38
CA ALA A 366 5.69 -15.09 -7.62
C ALA A 366 6.60 -15.17 -8.85
N VAL A 367 7.64 -14.33 -8.92
CA VAL A 367 8.63 -14.36 -10.00
C VAL A 367 9.38 -15.69 -10.02
N ALA A 368 9.81 -16.20 -8.86
CA ALA A 368 10.47 -17.51 -8.76
C ALA A 368 9.55 -18.66 -9.19
N SER A 369 8.29 -18.66 -8.73
CA SER A 369 7.29 -19.66 -9.13
C SER A 369 6.97 -19.61 -10.62
N ALA A 370 6.88 -18.41 -11.20
CA ALA A 370 6.66 -18.23 -12.62
C ALA A 370 7.85 -18.70 -13.46
N ALA A 371 9.09 -18.49 -12.98
CA ALA A 371 10.31 -18.92 -13.67
C ALA A 371 10.39 -20.44 -13.83
N GLU A 372 9.85 -21.22 -12.89
CA GLU A 372 9.77 -22.69 -12.99
C GLU A 372 8.86 -23.19 -14.12
N ARG A 373 7.91 -22.35 -14.57
CA ARG A 373 6.95 -22.69 -15.63
C ARG A 373 7.48 -22.36 -17.03
N LEU A 374 8.66 -21.74 -17.13
CA LEU A 374 9.30 -21.46 -18.41
C LEU A 374 9.84 -22.75 -19.03
N SER A 375 9.63 -22.90 -20.34
CA SER A 375 10.14 -24.06 -21.08
C SER A 375 11.63 -23.94 -21.34
N SER A 376 12.30 -25.05 -21.67
CA SER A 376 13.70 -25.02 -22.11
C SER A 376 13.91 -24.09 -23.33
N GLY A 377 12.90 -23.93 -24.19
CA GLY A 377 12.91 -23.00 -25.32
C GLY A 377 12.89 -21.54 -24.88
N ASP A 378 12.09 -21.18 -23.87
CA ASP A 378 12.06 -19.82 -23.30
C ASP A 378 13.38 -19.45 -22.62
N LEU A 379 14.07 -20.46 -22.08
CA LEU A 379 15.36 -20.32 -21.41
C LEU A 379 16.56 -20.44 -22.38
N SER A 380 16.31 -20.80 -23.64
CA SER A 380 17.35 -20.95 -24.66
C SER A 380 17.88 -19.60 -25.18
N SER A 381 19.12 -19.61 -25.66
CA SER A 381 19.89 -18.43 -26.08
C SER A 381 19.44 -17.81 -27.42
N PRO A 382 19.76 -16.53 -27.69
CA PRO A 382 20.54 -15.63 -26.84
C PRO A 382 19.72 -15.04 -25.67
N PRO A 383 20.33 -14.91 -24.47
CA PRO A 383 19.73 -14.13 -23.40
C PRO A 383 19.69 -12.65 -23.80
N GLY A 384 18.54 -12.00 -23.63
CA GLY A 384 18.35 -10.57 -23.93
C GLY A 384 17.39 -10.31 -25.09
N LEU A 385 17.48 -9.10 -25.64
CA LEU A 385 16.59 -8.62 -26.70
C LEU A 385 17.10 -9.02 -28.09
N VAL A 386 16.19 -9.41 -29.00
CA VAL A 386 16.51 -9.78 -30.38
C VAL A 386 15.86 -8.84 -31.40
N GLY A 387 16.47 -8.72 -32.58
CA GLY A 387 15.91 -7.97 -33.71
C GLY A 387 15.97 -6.44 -33.59
N GLY A 388 16.73 -5.92 -32.61
CA GLY A 388 17.01 -4.49 -32.49
C GLY A 388 17.89 -3.98 -33.64
N LYS A 389 17.62 -2.76 -34.10
CA LYS A 389 18.37 -2.10 -35.20
C LYS A 389 19.33 -1.01 -34.71
N GLY A 390 19.28 -0.72 -33.41
CA GLY A 390 20.06 0.30 -32.73
C GLY A 390 21.18 -0.25 -31.86
N GLY A 391 22.08 0.64 -31.41
CA GLY A 391 23.07 0.31 -30.39
C GLY A 391 22.46 0.18 -28.99
N PRO A 392 23.26 -0.16 -27.95
CA PRO A 392 22.79 -0.35 -26.58
C PRO A 392 22.08 0.88 -25.95
N THR A 393 22.32 2.07 -26.51
CA THR A 393 21.74 3.34 -26.07
C THR A 393 20.56 3.81 -26.93
N ASP A 394 20.24 3.11 -28.02
CA ASP A 394 19.14 3.49 -28.92
C ASP A 394 17.82 2.88 -28.44
N ILE A 395 17.06 3.70 -27.71
CA ILE A 395 15.75 3.33 -27.16
C ILE A 395 14.75 3.01 -28.30
N ALA A 396 14.78 3.78 -29.39
CA ALA A 396 13.84 3.60 -30.50
C ALA A 396 14.11 2.31 -31.29
N GLY A 397 15.36 1.84 -31.27
CA GLY A 397 15.82 0.62 -31.92
C GLY A 397 15.81 -0.64 -31.03
N LEU A 398 15.17 -0.61 -29.86
CA LEU A 398 15.14 -1.74 -28.92
C LEU A 398 14.61 -3.02 -29.59
N GLY A 399 15.33 -4.12 -29.35
CA GLY A 399 14.85 -5.45 -29.72
C GLY A 399 13.71 -5.92 -28.81
N LYS A 400 13.22 -7.13 -29.05
CA LYS A 400 12.15 -7.76 -28.24
C LYS A 400 12.67 -8.96 -27.49
N SER A 401 12.15 -9.19 -26.27
CA SER A 401 12.42 -10.39 -25.51
C SER A 401 11.72 -11.60 -26.15
N THR A 402 12.45 -12.70 -26.30
CA THR A 402 11.90 -13.96 -26.86
C THR A 402 11.01 -14.71 -25.87
N SER A 403 11.23 -14.52 -24.57
CA SER A 403 10.54 -15.23 -23.49
C SER A 403 9.60 -14.34 -22.67
N GLY A 404 9.65 -13.02 -22.87
CA GLY A 404 8.97 -12.08 -21.98
C GLY A 404 7.44 -12.22 -21.94
N LEU A 405 6.80 -12.54 -23.08
CA LEU A 405 5.35 -12.79 -23.10
C LEU A 405 4.95 -14.03 -22.30
N ASN A 406 5.72 -15.12 -22.44
CA ASN A 406 5.47 -16.36 -21.72
C ASN A 406 5.76 -16.18 -20.22
N PHE A 407 6.80 -15.41 -19.88
CA PHE A 407 7.12 -15.11 -18.48
C PHE A 407 6.07 -14.21 -17.84
N LEU A 408 5.61 -13.15 -18.51
CA LEU A 408 4.51 -12.32 -18.04
C LEU A 408 3.23 -13.14 -17.81
N ARG A 409 2.89 -14.05 -18.74
CA ARG A 409 1.75 -14.96 -18.59
C ARG A 409 1.91 -15.90 -17.38
N ALA A 410 3.11 -16.41 -17.15
CA ALA A 410 3.41 -17.24 -15.99
C ALA A 410 3.31 -16.44 -14.68
N ILE A 411 3.74 -15.18 -14.66
CA ILE A 411 3.60 -14.26 -13.52
C ILE A 411 2.11 -14.01 -13.23
N ASN A 412 1.34 -13.56 -14.22
CA ASN A 412 -0.08 -13.24 -14.08
C ASN A 412 -0.96 -14.44 -13.70
N SER A 413 -0.54 -15.66 -14.04
CA SER A 413 -1.26 -16.89 -13.68
C SER A 413 -0.87 -17.46 -12.31
N THR A 414 0.11 -16.86 -11.62
CA THR A 414 0.56 -17.34 -10.31
C THR A 414 -0.46 -17.04 -9.23
N LYS A 415 -0.82 -18.08 -8.46
CA LYS A 415 -1.71 -18.00 -7.30
C LYS A 415 -1.14 -18.84 -6.15
N PHE A 416 -1.07 -18.27 -4.95
CA PHE A 416 -0.62 -18.97 -3.75
C PHE A 416 -1.04 -18.22 -2.48
N ASP A 417 -0.97 -18.89 -1.33
CA ASP A 417 -1.09 -18.25 -0.03
C ASP A 417 0.28 -17.66 0.37
N GLY A 418 0.41 -16.35 0.14
CA GLY A 418 1.57 -15.55 0.45
C GLY A 418 1.61 -15.07 1.90
N LEU A 419 2.61 -14.25 2.22
CA LEU A 419 2.71 -13.60 3.53
C LEU A 419 1.72 -12.45 3.67
N GLY A 420 1.40 -11.75 2.59
CA GLY A 420 0.38 -10.70 2.54
C GLY A 420 -1.06 -11.23 2.46
N GLY A 421 -1.26 -12.54 2.50
CA GLY A 421 -2.54 -13.20 2.24
C GLY A 421 -2.55 -13.90 0.89
N LYS A 422 -3.74 -14.08 0.29
CA LYS A 422 -3.86 -14.76 -1.00
C LYS A 422 -3.27 -13.88 -2.11
N PHE A 423 -2.18 -14.32 -2.73
CA PHE A 423 -1.59 -13.65 -3.88
C PHE A 423 -2.32 -14.07 -5.16
N GLU A 424 -2.88 -13.09 -5.85
CA GLU A 424 -3.54 -13.27 -7.15
C GLU A 424 -3.48 -11.95 -7.92
N LEU A 425 -3.02 -12.01 -9.17
CA LEU A 425 -3.03 -10.87 -10.08
C LEU A 425 -4.29 -10.94 -10.96
N VAL A 426 -5.20 -9.99 -10.78
CA VAL A 426 -6.38 -9.80 -11.63
C VAL A 426 -6.06 -8.71 -12.63
N ASN A 427 -6.08 -9.04 -13.92
CA ASN A 427 -5.66 -8.13 -15.00
C ASN A 427 -4.24 -7.55 -14.81
N GLY A 428 -3.34 -8.31 -14.17
CA GLY A 428 -1.97 -7.88 -13.88
C GLY A 428 -1.81 -7.06 -12.60
N GLU A 429 -2.86 -6.86 -11.81
CA GLU A 429 -2.80 -6.12 -10.54
C GLU A 429 -3.18 -7.01 -9.35
N LEU A 430 -2.51 -6.79 -8.21
CA LEU A 430 -2.80 -7.51 -6.98
C LEU A 430 -4.25 -7.28 -6.55
N ALA A 431 -5.00 -8.37 -6.37
CA ALA A 431 -6.38 -8.30 -5.92
C ALA A 431 -6.47 -7.61 -4.54
N VAL A 432 -7.42 -6.70 -4.38
CA VAL A 432 -7.68 -5.98 -3.12
C VAL A 432 -8.53 -6.86 -2.20
N PRO A 433 -8.02 -7.34 -1.05
CA PRO A 433 -8.80 -8.22 -0.18
C PRO A 433 -9.73 -7.41 0.74
N ALA A 434 -9.16 -6.50 1.52
CA ALA A 434 -9.81 -5.61 2.50
C ALA A 434 -8.79 -4.60 3.03
N PHE A 435 -9.25 -3.50 3.60
CA PHE A 435 -8.42 -2.62 4.43
C PHE A 435 -8.77 -2.81 5.90
N GLN A 436 -7.77 -2.88 6.77
CA GLN A 436 -7.94 -2.68 8.20
C GLN A 436 -7.77 -1.18 8.50
N VAL A 437 -8.68 -0.64 9.30
CA VAL A 437 -8.59 0.71 9.84
C VAL A 437 -7.83 0.63 11.14
N VAL A 438 -6.77 1.42 11.27
CA VAL A 438 -5.90 1.44 12.45
C VAL A 438 -5.85 2.84 13.06
N ASN A 439 -5.62 2.89 14.37
CA ASN A 439 -5.37 4.10 15.12
C ASN A 439 -3.94 4.02 15.66
N ILE A 440 -3.14 5.07 15.43
CA ILE A 440 -1.75 5.14 15.87
C ILE A 440 -1.70 5.56 17.33
N MET A 441 -0.98 4.77 18.14
CA MET A 441 -0.81 4.99 19.58
C MET A 441 0.51 5.72 19.88
N ASP A 442 0.64 6.30 21.07
CA ASP A 442 1.85 6.96 21.60
C ASP A 442 3.16 6.19 21.43
N ASN A 443 3.12 4.86 21.50
CA ASN A 443 4.26 3.98 21.31
C ASN A 443 4.63 3.72 19.83
N GLY A 444 4.03 4.46 18.90
CA GLY A 444 4.24 4.34 17.46
C GLY A 444 3.63 3.07 16.84
N ARG A 445 2.81 2.32 17.58
CA ARG A 445 2.19 1.07 17.10
C ARG A 445 0.77 1.30 16.61
N GLU A 446 0.40 0.50 15.63
CA GLU A 446 -0.97 0.40 15.15
C GLU A 446 -1.87 -0.36 16.13
N ARG A 447 -3.07 0.19 16.37
CA ARG A 447 -4.19 -0.51 17.00
C ARG A 447 -5.33 -0.62 16.01
N GLY A 448 -5.68 -1.84 15.60
CA GLY A 448 -6.83 -2.09 14.73
C GLY A 448 -8.14 -1.65 15.40
N ILE A 449 -8.91 -0.82 14.71
CA ILE A 449 -10.23 -0.34 15.15
C ILE A 449 -11.37 -0.86 14.27
N GLY A 450 -11.08 -1.41 13.10
CA GLY A 450 -12.10 -2.06 12.27
C GLY A 450 -11.56 -2.41 10.89
N PHE A 451 -12.46 -2.65 9.96
CA PHE A 451 -12.18 -3.07 8.61
C PHE A 451 -13.09 -2.35 7.63
N TRP A 452 -12.61 -2.18 6.41
CA TRP A 452 -13.37 -1.77 5.26
C TRP A 452 -13.23 -2.82 4.15
N THR A 453 -14.36 -3.16 3.53
CA THR A 453 -14.42 -4.03 2.36
C THR A 453 -15.38 -3.45 1.33
N LEU A 454 -15.16 -3.76 0.04
CA LEU A 454 -16.07 -3.36 -1.03
C LEU A 454 -17.51 -3.85 -0.81
N LEU A 455 -17.68 -5.06 -0.25
CA LEU A 455 -19.01 -5.67 -0.08
C LEU A 455 -19.75 -5.17 1.16
N HIS A 456 -19.03 -4.92 2.25
CA HIS A 456 -19.66 -4.64 3.56
C HIS A 456 -19.50 -3.19 4.02
N GLY A 457 -18.64 -2.40 3.38
CA GLY A 457 -18.24 -1.08 3.87
C GLY A 457 -17.45 -1.20 5.17
N LEU A 458 -17.57 -0.19 6.04
CA LEU A 458 -16.96 -0.19 7.37
C LEU A 458 -17.65 -1.18 8.32
N SER A 459 -16.84 -1.92 9.07
CA SER A 459 -17.32 -2.87 10.08
C SER A 459 -16.26 -3.14 11.14
N ARG A 460 -16.69 -3.56 12.33
CA ARG A 460 -15.77 -3.90 13.43
C ARG A 460 -14.97 -5.17 13.19
N HIS A 461 -15.62 -6.18 12.62
CA HIS A 461 -15.05 -7.53 12.46
C HIS A 461 -14.89 -7.98 10.99
N GLY A 462 -15.08 -7.09 10.02
CA GLY A 462 -15.02 -7.46 8.60
C GLY A 462 -16.22 -8.26 8.10
N SER A 463 -17.28 -8.37 8.89
CA SER A 463 -18.50 -9.13 8.60
C SER A 463 -19.76 -8.24 8.71
N ASN A 464 -20.87 -8.75 8.18
CA ASN A 464 -22.15 -8.05 8.16
C ASN A 464 -22.76 -7.81 9.56
N GLU A 465 -22.35 -8.59 10.56
CA GLU A 465 -22.94 -8.60 11.92
C GLU A 465 -22.60 -7.34 12.73
N SER A 466 -21.63 -6.55 12.29
CA SER A 466 -21.18 -5.31 12.95
C SER A 466 -21.02 -4.16 11.93
N ARG A 467 -21.96 -4.03 10.99
CA ARG A 467 -21.92 -2.97 9.96
C ARG A 467 -21.99 -1.59 10.60
N GLY A 468 -21.10 -0.70 10.16
CA GLY A 468 -21.11 0.70 10.58
C GLY A 468 -20.59 0.97 11.99
N GLU A 469 -20.02 -0.02 12.69
CA GLU A 469 -19.38 0.18 13.99
C GLU A 469 -17.86 0.04 13.86
N LEU A 470 -17.12 1.07 14.26
CA LEU A 470 -15.68 0.99 14.50
C LEU A 470 -15.43 0.92 16.02
N GLY A 471 -14.29 0.36 16.40
CA GLY A 471 -13.79 0.40 17.76
C GLY A 471 -13.48 1.83 18.22
N PRO A 472 -13.32 2.05 19.53
CA PRO A 472 -12.99 3.36 20.07
C PRO A 472 -11.70 3.93 19.45
N VAL A 473 -11.72 5.23 19.17
CA VAL A 473 -10.59 5.97 18.60
C VAL A 473 -10.04 6.91 19.67
N ILE A 474 -8.72 6.91 19.85
CA ILE A 474 -8.03 8.01 20.52
C ILE A 474 -7.67 9.01 19.43
N TRP A 475 -8.08 10.25 19.60
CA TRP A 475 -7.86 11.35 18.67
C TRP A 475 -6.62 12.14 19.07
N PRO A 476 -6.11 13.02 18.19
CA PRO A 476 -5.08 13.99 18.56
C PRO A 476 -5.45 14.75 19.84
N GLY A 477 -4.45 15.08 20.65
CA GLY A 477 -4.64 15.64 21.99
C GLY A 477 -5.07 14.64 23.08
N ASP A 478 -4.92 13.33 22.83
CA ASP A 478 -5.34 12.25 23.74
C ASP A 478 -6.85 12.26 24.07
N SER A 479 -7.66 12.80 23.15
CA SER A 479 -9.10 12.92 23.33
C SER A 479 -9.83 11.64 22.91
N THR A 480 -10.84 11.24 23.69
CA THR A 480 -11.81 10.21 23.30
C THR A 480 -13.05 10.81 22.63
N VAL A 481 -13.15 12.15 22.58
CA VAL A 481 -14.28 12.87 22.01
C VAL A 481 -14.14 12.87 20.50
N ARG A 482 -15.18 12.38 19.80
CA ARG A 482 -15.24 12.39 18.33
C ARG A 482 -15.15 13.83 17.81
N PRO A 483 -14.13 14.19 17.00
CA PRO A 483 -14.05 15.50 16.39
C PRO A 483 -15.20 15.73 15.40
N THR A 484 -15.79 16.92 15.46
CA THR A 484 -16.77 17.40 14.47
C THR A 484 -16.16 17.55 13.08
N GLY A 485 -14.82 17.64 12.99
CA GLY A 485 -14.07 17.82 11.75
C GLY A 485 -14.03 19.27 11.25
N TRP A 486 -14.55 20.21 12.04
CA TRP A 486 -14.53 21.63 11.70
C TRP A 486 -14.65 22.49 12.96
N VAL A 487 -14.14 23.71 12.88
CA VAL A 487 -14.29 24.77 13.89
C VAL A 487 -14.73 26.08 13.23
N GLN A 488 -15.27 26.99 14.03
CA GLN A 488 -15.52 28.35 13.58
C GLN A 488 -14.19 28.98 13.13
N PRO A 489 -14.10 29.57 11.93
CA PRO A 489 -12.83 30.05 11.41
C PRO A 489 -12.33 31.21 12.26
N THR A 490 -11.01 31.25 12.50
CA THR A 490 -10.34 32.40 13.13
C THR A 490 -10.22 33.58 12.17
N SER A 491 -10.31 33.34 10.85
CA SER A 491 -10.45 34.41 9.86
C SER A 491 -11.80 35.12 10.03
N ALA A 492 -11.76 36.44 10.20
CA ALA A 492 -12.84 37.33 10.65
C ALA A 492 -14.08 37.41 9.73
N ARG A 493 -14.27 36.48 8.79
CA ARG A 493 -15.30 36.56 7.77
C ARG A 493 -16.64 36.06 8.32
N LYS A 494 -17.46 37.01 8.77
CA LYS A 494 -18.83 36.78 9.23
C LYS A 494 -19.75 36.37 8.07
N LEU A 495 -20.79 35.60 8.36
CA LEU A 495 -21.88 35.38 7.42
C LEU A 495 -22.57 36.74 7.15
N ARG A 496 -22.58 37.18 5.89
CA ARG A 496 -23.28 38.41 5.48
C ARG A 496 -24.72 38.08 5.13
N VAL A 497 -25.66 38.50 5.98
CA VAL A 497 -27.09 38.30 5.80
C VAL A 497 -27.66 39.51 5.09
N ALA A 498 -27.99 39.37 3.81
CA ALA A 498 -28.56 40.45 3.01
C ALA A 498 -30.03 40.69 3.38
N VAL A 499 -30.37 41.94 3.74
CA VAL A 499 -31.72 42.34 4.13
C VAL A 499 -32.22 43.48 3.23
N PRO A 500 -33.44 43.42 2.68
CA PRO A 500 -34.02 44.50 1.90
C PRO A 500 -34.04 45.81 2.68
N GLY A 501 -33.41 46.86 2.16
CA GLY A 501 -33.26 48.12 2.88
C GLY A 501 -34.49 49.02 2.87
N ASN A 502 -35.29 48.96 1.79
CA ASN A 502 -36.51 49.76 1.65
C ASN A 502 -37.72 48.82 1.53
N VAL A 503 -38.48 48.71 2.61
CA VAL A 503 -39.77 48.01 2.63
C VAL A 503 -40.88 48.99 3.00
N SER A 504 -42.09 48.79 2.48
CA SER A 504 -43.23 49.63 2.86
C SER A 504 -43.56 49.48 4.34
N ASP A 505 -44.20 50.48 4.95
CA ASP A 505 -44.50 50.47 6.39
C ASP A 505 -45.28 49.23 6.85
N SER A 506 -46.13 48.69 5.97
CA SER A 506 -46.89 47.46 6.22
C SER A 506 -46.04 46.20 6.39
N TYR A 507 -44.80 46.19 5.87
CA TYR A 507 -43.88 45.04 5.94
C TYR A 507 -42.82 45.17 7.03
N LYS A 508 -42.70 46.33 7.69
CA LYS A 508 -41.74 46.54 8.79
C LYS A 508 -41.87 45.53 9.95
N PRO A 509 -43.06 45.02 10.33
CA PRO A 509 -43.18 43.96 11.33
C PRO A 509 -42.58 42.62 10.88
N ILE A 510 -42.49 42.37 9.57
CA ILE A 510 -42.00 41.12 8.99
C ILE A 510 -40.47 41.18 8.84
N VAL A 511 -39.96 42.28 8.31
CA VAL A 511 -38.53 42.52 8.13
C VAL A 511 -38.25 44.02 8.10
N ARG A 512 -37.24 44.47 8.83
CA ARG A 512 -36.82 45.87 8.90
C ARG A 512 -35.30 45.91 9.04
N LEU A 513 -34.68 46.80 8.28
CA LEU A 513 -33.26 47.11 8.37
C LEU A 513 -33.09 48.57 8.78
N GLU A 514 -32.24 48.82 9.77
CA GLU A 514 -31.85 50.15 10.19
C GLU A 514 -30.34 50.29 10.08
N VAL A 515 -29.89 51.37 9.46
CA VAL A 515 -28.48 51.74 9.42
C VAL A 515 -28.32 52.97 10.28
N ASP A 516 -27.55 52.83 11.36
CA ASP A 516 -27.21 53.96 12.22
C ASP A 516 -26.36 54.97 11.41
N PRO A 517 -26.85 56.20 11.21
CA PRO A 517 -26.15 57.20 10.38
C PRO A 517 -24.83 57.69 10.98
N ALA A 518 -24.60 57.52 12.29
CA ALA A 518 -23.37 57.95 12.96
C ALA A 518 -22.29 56.85 12.97
N THR A 519 -22.70 55.59 13.14
CA THR A 519 -21.77 54.45 13.27
C THR A 519 -21.67 53.58 12.01
N ASN A 520 -22.57 53.81 11.04
CA ASN A 520 -22.79 52.96 9.87
C ASN A 520 -23.11 51.49 10.22
N GLN A 521 -23.49 51.23 11.48
CA GLN A 521 -23.84 49.90 11.95
C GLN A 521 -25.24 49.53 11.45
N THR A 522 -25.34 48.33 10.88
CA THR A 522 -26.61 47.80 10.37
C THR A 522 -27.24 46.88 11.42
N THR A 523 -28.49 47.16 11.79
CA THR A 523 -29.31 46.31 12.66
C THR A 523 -30.56 45.87 11.90
N ALA A 524 -30.99 44.63 12.13
CA ALA A 524 -32.19 44.08 11.52
C ALA A 524 -33.18 43.63 12.60
N SER A 525 -34.47 43.75 12.31
CA SER A 525 -35.56 43.32 13.20
C SER A 525 -36.78 42.88 12.41
N GLY A 526 -37.76 42.28 13.09
CA GLY A 526 -38.99 41.73 12.49
C GLY A 526 -39.02 40.20 12.51
N PHE A 527 -40.20 39.64 12.25
CA PHE A 527 -40.47 38.21 12.40
C PHE A 527 -39.44 37.29 11.71
N VAL A 528 -39.04 37.59 10.47
CA VAL A 528 -38.09 36.75 9.72
C VAL A 528 -36.68 36.80 10.34
N ILE A 529 -36.30 37.95 10.89
CA ILE A 529 -35.02 38.12 11.58
C ILE A 529 -35.01 37.32 12.89
N GLU A 530 -36.10 37.37 13.66
CA GLU A 530 -36.25 36.58 14.88
C GLU A 530 -36.21 35.07 14.62
N VAL A 531 -36.86 34.60 13.56
CA VAL A 531 -36.82 33.18 13.15
C VAL A 531 -35.40 32.77 12.75
N PHE A 532 -34.70 33.60 11.97
CA PHE A 532 -33.30 33.36 11.61
C PHE A 532 -32.42 33.28 12.85
N GLU A 533 -32.50 34.26 13.75
CA GLU A 533 -31.71 34.26 14.98
C GLU A 533 -32.04 33.08 15.90
N ALA A 534 -33.31 32.69 16.00
CA ALA A 534 -33.72 31.50 16.75
C ALA A 534 -33.11 30.22 16.15
N ALA A 535 -33.11 30.08 14.82
CA ALA A 535 -32.44 28.98 14.13
C ALA A 535 -30.93 28.98 14.39
N VAL A 536 -30.29 30.16 14.36
CA VAL A 536 -28.86 30.31 14.68
C VAL A 536 -28.56 29.89 16.12
N ARG A 537 -29.42 30.24 17.09
CA ARG A 537 -29.28 29.83 18.50
C ARG A 537 -29.41 28.32 18.73
N LEU A 538 -30.06 27.60 17.81
CA LEU A 538 -30.18 26.14 17.86
C LEU A 538 -29.00 25.42 17.20
N LEU A 539 -28.12 26.14 16.50
CA LEU A 539 -26.92 25.53 15.93
C LEU A 539 -26.02 25.04 17.07
N PRO A 540 -25.36 23.87 16.93
CA PRO A 540 -24.45 23.37 17.95
C PRO A 540 -23.12 24.16 18.01
N TYR A 541 -23.11 25.37 17.47
CA TYR A 541 -21.94 26.23 17.30
C TYR A 541 -22.34 27.71 17.19
N ALA A 542 -21.39 28.59 17.53
CA ALA A 542 -21.54 30.02 17.29
C ALA A 542 -21.36 30.33 15.80
N LEU A 543 -22.39 30.92 15.19
CA LEU A 543 -22.33 31.42 13.82
C LEU A 543 -22.23 32.94 13.86
N PRO A 544 -21.04 33.54 13.63
CA PRO A 544 -20.91 34.99 13.60
C PRO A 544 -21.52 35.49 12.28
N PHE A 545 -22.47 36.41 12.38
CA PHE A 545 -23.11 37.02 11.23
C PHE A 545 -23.16 38.54 11.37
N GLU A 546 -23.35 39.21 10.24
CA GLU A 546 -23.66 40.63 10.16
C GLU A 546 -24.76 40.85 9.13
N TYR A 547 -25.60 41.86 9.37
CA TYR A 547 -26.60 42.27 8.41
C TYR A 547 -26.00 43.25 7.42
N VAL A 548 -26.33 43.07 6.15
CA VAL A 548 -25.95 44.01 5.09
C VAL A 548 -27.16 44.43 4.29
N LYS A 549 -27.20 45.70 3.90
CA LYS A 549 -28.27 46.21 3.05
C LYS A 549 -28.18 45.58 1.66
N ALA A 550 -29.22 44.85 1.29
CA ALA A 550 -29.34 44.31 -0.06
C ALA A 550 -29.48 45.47 -1.07
N ALA A 551 -28.81 45.36 -2.21
CA ALA A 551 -29.02 46.28 -3.31
C ALA A 551 -30.45 46.15 -3.86
N SER A 552 -31.01 47.26 -4.33
CA SER A 552 -32.36 47.27 -4.90
C SER A 552 -32.36 46.54 -6.24
N MET A 553 -32.89 45.31 -6.25
CA MET A 553 -32.99 44.47 -7.44
C MET A 553 -34.25 43.60 -7.39
N PRO A 554 -34.73 43.08 -8.55
CA PRO A 554 -35.73 42.03 -8.60
C PRO A 554 -35.38 40.84 -7.69
N TYR A 555 -36.39 40.18 -7.16
CA TYR A 555 -36.19 39.06 -6.23
C TYR A 555 -35.37 37.92 -6.85
N ASP A 556 -35.61 37.60 -8.11
CA ASP A 556 -34.88 36.55 -8.84
C ASP A 556 -33.38 36.87 -8.94
N ASP A 557 -33.05 38.14 -9.18
CA ASP A 557 -31.66 38.62 -9.23
C ASP A 557 -31.00 38.57 -7.85
N LEU A 558 -31.75 38.84 -6.78
CA LEU A 558 -31.26 38.70 -5.40
C LEU A 558 -30.97 37.24 -5.07
N VAL A 559 -31.85 36.31 -5.46
CA VAL A 559 -31.63 34.87 -5.29
C VAL A 559 -30.41 34.42 -6.08
N GLN A 560 -30.23 34.91 -7.32
CA GLN A 560 -29.06 34.62 -8.14
C GLN A 560 -27.77 35.20 -7.54
N ALA A 561 -27.81 36.42 -7.00
CA ALA A 561 -26.67 37.06 -6.34
C ALA A 561 -26.22 36.29 -5.09
N VAL A 562 -27.19 35.81 -4.28
CA VAL A 562 -26.92 34.91 -3.14
C VAL A 562 -26.31 33.59 -3.62
N GLY A 563 -26.86 32.99 -4.69
CA GLY A 563 -26.30 31.77 -5.30
C GLY A 563 -24.86 31.94 -5.82
N ASN A 564 -24.51 33.15 -6.27
CA ASN A 564 -23.17 33.50 -6.75
C ASN A 564 -22.22 34.00 -5.63
N GLY A 565 -22.67 34.06 -4.37
CA GLY A 565 -21.86 34.52 -3.24
C GLY A 565 -21.62 36.03 -3.19
N VAL A 566 -22.43 36.84 -3.89
CA VAL A 566 -22.33 38.31 -3.95
C VAL A 566 -23.50 38.92 -3.19
N SER A 567 -23.25 39.56 -2.05
CA SER A 567 -24.29 40.23 -1.25
C SER A 567 -24.37 41.75 -1.44
N SER A 568 -23.49 42.31 -2.28
CA SER A 568 -23.44 43.72 -2.68
C SER A 568 -22.52 43.90 -3.89
N THR A 569 -22.95 44.59 -4.95
CA THR A 569 -22.00 45.23 -5.91
C THR A 569 -21.32 46.43 -5.24
N PRO A 570 -20.09 46.82 -5.65
CA PRO A 570 -19.28 47.84 -4.98
C PRO A 570 -19.98 49.20 -4.84
#